data_AF-A0A368BK83-F1
#
_entry.id   AF-A0A368BK83-F1
#
_cell.length_a   1.000
_cell.length_b   1.000
_cell.length_c   1.000
_cell.angle_alpha   90.00
_cell.angle_beta   90.00
_cell.angle_gamma   90.00
#
_symmetry.space_group_name_H-M   'P 1'
#
loop_
_entity.id
_entity.type
_entity.pdbx_description
1 polymer ?
#
loop_
_entity_poly.entity_id
_entity_poly.type
_entity_poly.pdbx_seq_one_letter_code
_entity_poly.pdbx_strand_id
1 'polypeptide(L)'
;MPEGLVFGLVDNGILAFTTLIGIDIDKYFKGSGIHGAIYGALLGNSLSDFLGALLDFPLMTAINITIGCLAIVPLVWLILLLRKG
;
A
#
# COMPACT_ATOMS: atom_id res chain seq x y z
N MET A 1 -16.43 -16.73 -11.86
CA MET A 1 -15.04 -16.32 -12.22
C MET A 1 -14.10 -17.19 -11.41
N PRO A 2 -12.90 -17.53 -11.90
CA PRO A 2 -11.90 -18.24 -11.09
C PRO A 2 -11.62 -17.44 -9.82
N GLU A 3 -11.54 -18.10 -8.66
CA GLU A 3 -11.37 -17.42 -7.37
C GLU A 3 -10.12 -16.53 -7.35
N GLY A 4 -9.01 -17.01 -7.91
CA GLY A 4 -7.77 -16.23 -8.03
C GLY A 4 -7.90 -14.98 -8.91
N LEU A 5 -8.81 -14.95 -9.89
CA LEU A 5 -9.06 -13.75 -10.68
C LEU A 5 -9.79 -12.68 -9.86
N VAL A 6 -10.78 -13.09 -9.07
CA VAL A 6 -11.52 -12.15 -8.20
C VAL A 6 -10.59 -11.60 -7.13
N PHE A 7 -9.80 -12.46 -6.49
CA PHE A 7 -8.81 -12.04 -5.51
C PHE A 7 -7.80 -11.06 -6.11
N GLY A 8 -7.20 -11.41 -7.25
CA GLY A 8 -6.23 -10.53 -7.93
C GLY A 8 -6.80 -9.18 -8.36
N LEU A 9 -8.08 -9.13 -8.74
CA LEU A 9 -8.78 -7.88 -9.07
C LEU A 9 -9.03 -7.01 -7.83
N VAL A 10 -9.42 -7.62 -6.71
CA VAL A 10 -9.61 -6.88 -5.45
C VAL A 10 -8.26 -6.36 -4.96
N ASP A 11 -7.24 -7.21 -4.97
CA ASP A 11 -5.90 -6.87 -4.48
C ASP A 11 -5.27 -5.71 -5.24
N ASN A 12 -5.14 -5.86 -6.56
CA ASN A 12 -4.60 -4.80 -7.42
C ASN A 12 -5.55 -3.60 -7.52
N GLY A 13 -6.85 -3.79 -7.31
CA GLY A 13 -7.83 -2.72 -7.27
C GLY A 13 -7.64 -1.80 -6.08
N ILE A 14 -7.46 -2.36 -4.88
CA ILE A 14 -7.16 -1.59 -3.66
C ILE A 14 -5.85 -0.83 -3.84
N LEU A 15 -4.80 -1.53 -4.30
CA LEU A 15 -3.50 -0.93 -4.56
C LEU A 15 -3.59 0.26 -5.53
N ALA A 16 -4.20 0.05 -6.70
CA ALA A 16 -4.32 1.08 -7.71
C ALA A 16 -5.14 2.27 -7.21
N PHE A 17 -6.25 2.02 -6.50
CA PHE A 17 -7.11 3.06 -5.96
C PHE A 17 -6.39 3.94 -4.95
N THR A 18 -5.69 3.35 -3.97
CA THR A 18 -4.94 4.12 -2.98
C THR A 18 -3.72 4.82 -3.57
N THR A 19 -3.07 4.25 -4.59
CA THR A 19 -2.02 4.94 -5.36
C THR A 19 -2.56 6.19 -6.04
N LEU A 20 -3.71 6.11 -6.72
CA LEU A 20 -4.32 7.26 -7.39
C LEU A 20 -4.73 8.35 -6.39
N ILE A 21 -5.37 7.98 -5.28
CA ILE A 21 -5.67 8.93 -4.19
C ILE A 21 -4.38 9.56 -3.65
N GLY A 22 -3.33 8.76 -3.45
CA GLY A 22 -2.04 9.25 -2.98
C GLY A 22 -1.46 10.31 -3.91
N ILE A 23 -1.50 10.08 -5.24
CA ILE A 23 -1.09 11.05 -6.26
C ILE A 23 -1.86 12.36 -6.11
N ASP A 24 -3.19 12.28 -5.99
CA ASP A 24 -4.05 13.47 -5.90
C ASP A 24 -3.80 14.25 -4.61
N ILE A 25 -3.59 13.56 -3.48
CA ILE A 25 -3.21 14.18 -2.21
C ILE A 25 -1.86 14.90 -2.31
N ASP A 26 -0.84 14.26 -2.87
CA ASP A 26 0.49 14.88 -3.01
C ASP A 26 0.44 16.10 -3.93
N LYS A 27 -0.30 16.02 -5.05
CA LYS A 27 -0.54 17.17 -5.93
C LYS A 27 -1.35 18.28 -5.25
N TYR A 28 -2.32 17.95 -4.40
CA TYR A 28 -3.06 18.93 -3.60
C TYR A 28 -2.11 19.76 -2.72
N PHE A 29 -1.05 19.15 -2.19
CA PHE A 29 0.03 19.82 -1.46
C PHE A 29 1.17 20.36 -2.34
N LYS A 30 0.93 20.56 -3.64
CA LYS A 30 1.89 21.09 -4.64
C LYS A 30 3.11 20.19 -4.88
N GLY A 31 3.03 18.91 -4.54
CA GLY A 31 4.01 17.90 -4.91
C GLY A 31 3.91 17.48 -6.39
N SER A 32 4.86 16.66 -6.85
CA SER A 32 4.85 16.11 -8.21
C SER A 32 3.86 14.95 -8.39
N GLY A 33 3.30 14.41 -7.30
CA GLY A 33 2.49 13.19 -7.29
C GLY A 33 3.32 11.93 -7.04
N ILE A 34 4.65 12.00 -7.10
CA ILE A 34 5.52 10.83 -6.98
C ILE A 34 5.53 10.30 -5.54
N HIS A 35 5.68 11.18 -4.54
CA HIS A 35 5.67 10.73 -3.14
C HIS A 35 4.30 10.19 -2.76
N GLY A 36 3.25 10.86 -3.23
CA GLY A 36 1.88 10.40 -3.11
C GLY A 36 1.66 9.00 -3.66
N ALA A 37 2.10 8.75 -4.89
CA ALA A 37 2.02 7.42 -5.52
C ALA A 37 2.72 6.35 -4.69
N ILE A 38 3.94 6.62 -4.23
CA ILE A 38 4.76 5.68 -3.46
C ILE A 38 4.07 5.35 -2.13
N TYR A 39 3.67 6.35 -1.35
CA TYR A 39 3.01 6.11 -0.06
C TYR A 39 1.63 5.50 -0.22
N GLY A 40 0.84 5.94 -1.21
CA GLY A 40 -0.45 5.37 -1.54
C GLY A 40 -0.34 3.89 -1.94
N ALA A 41 0.70 3.52 -2.70
CA ALA A 41 0.98 2.13 -3.05
C ALA A 41 1.36 1.29 -1.82
N LEU A 42 2.25 1.76 -0.96
CA LEU A 42 2.68 1.03 0.24
C LEU A 42 1.54 0.81 1.23
N LEU A 43 0.69 1.82 1.43
CA LEU A 43 -0.48 1.73 2.29
C LEU A 43 -1.57 0.86 1.66
N GLY A 44 -1.78 0.97 0.35
CA GLY A 44 -2.68 0.10 -0.41
C GLY A 44 -2.31 -1.37 -0.33
N ASN A 45 -1.04 -1.68 -0.56
CA ASN A 45 -0.48 -3.01 -0.42
C ASN A 45 -0.71 -3.54 1.00
N SER A 46 -0.36 -2.76 2.03
CA SER A 46 -0.57 -3.16 3.44
C SER A 46 -2.03 -3.46 3.76
N LEU A 47 -2.97 -2.65 3.26
CA LEU A 47 -4.40 -2.87 3.44
C LEU A 47 -4.89 -4.11 2.69
N SER A 48 -4.45 -4.27 1.45
CA SER A 48 -4.83 -5.41 0.62
C SER A 48 -4.33 -6.74 1.20
N ASP A 49 -3.05 -6.80 1.59
CA ASP A 49 -2.44 -7.95 2.25
C ASP A 49 -3.15 -8.31 3.55
N PHE A 50 -3.56 -7.31 4.34
CA PHE A 50 -4.35 -7.56 5.55
C PHE A 50 -5.69 -8.23 5.23
N LEU A 51 -6.43 -7.68 4.27
CA LEU A 51 -7.74 -8.22 3.88
C LEU A 51 -7.62 -9.62 3.29
N GLY A 52 -6.59 -9.88 2.47
CA GLY A 52 -6.29 -11.22 1.98
C GLY A 52 -5.90 -12.17 3.11
N ALA A 53 -5.02 -11.72 4.01
CA ALA A 53 -4.56 -12.55 5.12
C ALA A 53 -5.65 -12.91 6.13
N LEU A 54 -6.68 -12.07 6.29
CA LEU A 54 -7.85 -12.42 7.11
C LEU A 54 -8.66 -13.61 6.56
N LEU A 55 -8.55 -13.91 5.27
CA LEU A 55 -9.23 -15.05 4.64
C LEU A 55 -8.44 -16.35 4.81
N ASP A 56 -7.11 -16.27 4.82
CA ASP A 56 -6.23 -17.43 4.75
C ASP A 56 -5.51 -17.77 6.07
N PHE A 57 -5.43 -16.81 7.01
CA PHE A 57 -4.64 -16.96 8.24
C PHE A 57 -5.40 -16.53 9.50
N PRO A 58 -4.97 -17.01 10.69
CA PRO A 58 -5.45 -16.49 11.97
C PRO A 58 -5.17 -15.00 12.12
N LEU A 59 -6.04 -14.29 12.86
CA LEU A 59 -5.96 -12.84 13.06
C LEU A 59 -4.57 -12.34 13.48
N MET A 60 -3.88 -13.02 14.40
CA MET A 60 -2.54 -12.61 14.84
C MET A 60 -1.50 -12.68 13.72
N THR A 61 -1.61 -13.66 12.82
CA THR A 61 -0.74 -13.76 11.64
C THR A 61 -1.04 -12.65 10.65
N ALA A 62 -2.32 -12.37 10.38
CA ALA A 62 -2.73 -11.25 9.52
C ALA A 62 -2.24 -9.89 10.05
N ILE A 63 -2.31 -9.68 11.37
CA ILE A 63 -1.75 -8.49 12.03
C ILE A 63 -0.24 -8.41 11.84
N ASN A 64 0.49 -9.51 12.06
CA ASN A 64 1.95 -9.53 11.89
C ASN A 64 2.39 -9.27 10.44
N ILE A 65 1.66 -9.81 9.45
CA ILE A 65 1.86 -9.50 8.03
C ILE A 65 1.69 -8.00 7.80
N THR A 66 0.59 -7.43 8.28
CA THR A 66 0.28 -5.99 8.13
C THR A 66 1.37 -5.11 8.76
N ILE A 67 1.85 -5.46 9.96
CA ILE A 67 2.95 -4.78 10.63
C ILE A 67 4.22 -4.85 9.77
N GLY A 68 4.53 -6.00 9.19
CA GLY A 68 5.65 -6.18 8.26
C GLY A 68 5.57 -5.25 7.04
N CYS A 69 4.40 -5.17 6.40
CA CYS A 69 4.19 -4.28 5.26
C CYS A 69 4.33 -2.80 5.66
N LEU A 70 3.76 -2.41 6.80
CA LEU A 70 3.85 -1.04 7.32
C LEU A 70 5.26 -0.65 7.77
N ALA A 71 6.08 -1.61 8.25
CA ALA A 71 7.44 -1.35 8.70
C ALA A 71 8.37 -0.84 7.59
N ILE A 72 8.05 -1.10 6.32
CA ILE A 72 8.80 -0.59 5.16
C ILE A 72 8.50 0.89 4.87
N VAL A 73 7.32 1.40 5.26
CA VAL A 73 6.94 2.80 5.04
C VAL A 73 7.96 3.81 5.62
N PRO A 74 8.38 3.72 6.90
CA PRO A 74 9.38 4.64 7.45
C PRO A 74 10.75 4.49 6.78
N LEU A 75 11.14 3.29 6.34
CA LEU A 75 12.38 3.08 5.60
C LEU A 75 12.35 3.80 4.25
N VAL A 76 11.25 3.67 3.50
CA VAL A 76 11.08 4.38 2.22
C VAL A 76 11.05 5.89 2.44
N TRP A 77 10.40 6.36 3.50
CA TRP A 77 10.45 7.78 3.88
C TRP A 77 11.88 8.25 4.15
N LEU A 78 12.69 7.48 4.90
CA LEU A 78 14.08 7.82 5.15
C LEU A 78 14.90 7.87 3.85
N ILE A 79 14.73 6.91 2.94
CA ILE A 79 15.41 6.90 1.65
C ILE A 79 15.04 8.14 0.83
N LEU A 80 13.75 8.49 0.74
CA LEU A 80 13.29 9.67 0.01
C LEU A 80 13.78 10.97 0.64
N LEU A 81 13.89 11.02 1.97
CA LEU A 81 14.47 12.14 2.69
C LEU A 81 15.96 12.32 2.35
N LEU A 82 16.74 11.22 2.31
CA LEU A 82 18.17 11.25 2.00
C LEU A 82 18.45 11.55 0.51
N ARG A 83 17.55 11.14 -0.39
CA ARG A 83 17.65 11.43 -1.83
C ARG A 83 17.35 12.88 -2.21
N LYS A 84 16.89 13.72 -1.27
CA LYS A 84 16.73 15.17 -1.48
C LYS A 84 18.05 15.96 -1.48
N GLY A 85 19.20 15.27 -1.55
CA GLY A 85 20.54 15.86 -1.75
C GLY A 85 20.94 15.90 -3.22
#